data_AF-A0A0C3EJ62-F1
#
_entry.id   AF-A0A0C3EJ62-F1
#
_cell.length_a   1.000
_cell.length_b   1.000
_cell.length_c   1.000
_cell.angle_alpha   90.00
_cell.angle_beta   90.00
_cell.angle_gamma   90.00
#
_symmetry.space_group_name_H-M   'P 1'
#
loop_
_entity.id
_entity.type
_entity.pdbx_description
1 polymer ?
#
loop_
_entity_poly.entity_id
_entity_poly.type
_entity_poly.pdbx_seq_one_letter_code
_entity_poly.pdbx_strand_id
1 'polypeptide(L)'
;MDEIQVECPIHLDSVSLKHILAFKCGHGFCTTCLDAHFAHRSSGIVCPTCRKPVKRKDAFPLFLSPARFASQSRPPSSPPPIPTSRPGSPAAGIDLTSCDDEASSINSRLRERNIALTCEIGSLVTRLRRAEEAEENIQRFHEVYVDAHQRLERDNSTLRRKCNGLQEERDCLRHENVQLRGDYASLKELCTKKEEFSARLSDEKERLKEDLVKVKVELQKASTAKNQAVEEAREERRRVGEFQSHCEKLKKKVASERKKWQVLENENKELRRAPTVEDESLIVIDANQSDHLAQNDPDCSWLDNARALEGDRLDNIDEGTNSEPDKREGEDSVSSGLARERKVTWREIENVDDRERSLPADRGNPPKKPLVRFFSDWGLEPDVEQSSKKRKHTRDNQPMGSKLCKVKLKTRSENGSSRRQPLNASVHSSDKRSELPFPLPVDGDGRVKGTVVLGSRRKLNSRN
;
A
#
# COMPACT_ATOMS: atom_id res chain seq x y z
N MET A 1 -66.33 -61.08 -35.61
CA MET A 1 -65.40 -59.98 -35.29
C MET A 1 -66.20 -58.99 -34.47
N ASP A 2 -65.76 -58.70 -33.26
CA ASP A 2 -66.47 -57.77 -32.38
C ASP A 2 -66.43 -56.36 -32.97
N GLU A 3 -67.56 -55.67 -32.95
CA GLU A 3 -67.67 -54.31 -33.46
C GLU A 3 -66.92 -53.35 -32.53
N ILE A 4 -65.95 -52.62 -33.07
CA ILE A 4 -65.16 -51.67 -32.29
C ILE A 4 -66.10 -50.56 -31.79
N GLN A 5 -66.22 -50.43 -30.48
CA GLN A 5 -66.95 -49.35 -29.83
C GLN A 5 -66.00 -48.24 -29.41
N VAL A 6 -66.41 -46.99 -29.60
CA VAL A 6 -65.67 -45.78 -29.21
C VAL A 6 -66.59 -44.88 -28.41
N GLU A 7 -66.06 -44.29 -27.34
CA GLU A 7 -66.80 -43.36 -26.50
C GLU A 7 -66.97 -42.00 -27.21
N CYS A 8 -68.21 -41.50 -27.27
CA CYS A 8 -68.49 -40.21 -27.88
C CYS A 8 -68.24 -39.07 -26.89
N PRO A 9 -67.42 -38.05 -27.22
CA PRO A 9 -67.09 -36.97 -26.27
C PRO A 9 -68.25 -36.06 -25.84
N ILE A 10 -69.43 -36.15 -26.47
CA ILE A 10 -70.58 -35.28 -26.15
C ILE A 10 -71.48 -35.93 -25.09
N HIS A 11 -71.83 -37.21 -25.27
CA HIS A 11 -72.75 -37.92 -24.38
C HIS A 11 -72.07 -39.02 -23.54
N LEU A 12 -70.80 -39.30 -23.81
CA LEU A 12 -69.95 -40.23 -23.06
C LEU A 12 -70.39 -41.69 -23.08
N ASP A 13 -71.29 -42.09 -24.00
CA ASP A 13 -71.61 -43.51 -24.20
C ASP A 13 -70.74 -44.15 -25.28
N SER A 14 -70.58 -45.48 -25.17
CA SER A 14 -69.96 -46.33 -26.18
C SER A 14 -70.83 -46.43 -27.43
N VAL A 15 -70.30 -45.97 -28.57
CA VAL A 15 -70.98 -46.01 -29.87
C VAL A 15 -70.17 -46.85 -30.84
N SER A 16 -70.84 -47.63 -31.70
CA SER A 16 -70.16 -48.31 -32.81
C SER A 16 -69.39 -47.29 -33.65
N LEU A 17 -68.14 -47.62 -33.96
CA LEU A 17 -67.25 -46.80 -34.77
C LEU A 17 -67.88 -46.37 -36.12
N LYS A 18 -68.79 -47.17 -36.67
CA LYS A 18 -69.51 -46.86 -37.92
C LYS A 18 -70.38 -45.60 -37.81
N HIS A 19 -70.81 -45.26 -36.60
CA HIS A 19 -71.61 -44.07 -36.33
C HIS A 19 -70.77 -42.89 -35.87
N ILE A 20 -69.44 -42.99 -35.85
CA ILE A 20 -68.56 -41.87 -35.52
C ILE A 20 -68.17 -41.12 -36.80
N LEU A 21 -68.47 -39.83 -36.82
CA LEU A 21 -68.01 -38.88 -37.81
C LEU A 21 -66.89 -38.03 -37.21
N ALA A 22 -65.75 -37.97 -37.88
CA ALA A 22 -64.63 -37.12 -37.52
C ALA A 22 -64.53 -35.89 -38.41
N PHE A 23 -63.95 -34.82 -37.87
CA PHE A 23 -63.64 -33.61 -38.61
C PHE A 23 -62.14 -33.51 -38.90
N LYS A 24 -61.77 -32.57 -39.79
CA LYS A 24 -60.37 -32.21 -40.09
C LYS A 24 -59.55 -31.83 -38.85
N CYS A 25 -60.19 -31.46 -37.75
CA CYS A 25 -59.51 -31.18 -36.49
C CYS A 25 -59.15 -32.43 -35.67
N GLY A 26 -59.50 -33.63 -36.15
CA GLY A 26 -59.17 -34.92 -35.51
C GLY A 26 -60.17 -35.41 -34.45
N HIS A 27 -61.19 -34.63 -34.11
CA HIS A 27 -62.20 -35.03 -33.13
C HIS A 27 -63.38 -35.74 -33.81
N GLY A 28 -63.80 -36.86 -33.23
CA GLY A 28 -64.92 -37.69 -33.68
C GLY A 28 -66.11 -37.62 -32.72
N PHE A 29 -67.31 -37.62 -33.28
CA PHE A 29 -68.58 -37.59 -32.53
C PHE A 29 -69.57 -38.57 -33.16
N CYS A 30 -70.48 -39.12 -32.36
CA CYS A 30 -71.56 -39.92 -32.90
C CYS A 30 -72.47 -39.07 -33.78
N THR A 31 -73.05 -39.68 -34.82
CA THR A 31 -73.96 -39.01 -35.77
C THR A 31 -75.08 -38.26 -35.05
N THR A 32 -75.70 -38.87 -34.04
CA THR A 32 -76.85 -38.30 -33.32
C THR A 32 -76.50 -37.01 -32.59
N CYS A 33 -75.42 -37.01 -31.79
CA CYS A 33 -74.99 -35.81 -31.07
C CYS A 33 -74.44 -34.76 -32.02
N LEU A 34 -73.83 -35.18 -33.12
CA LEU A 34 -73.38 -34.25 -34.12
C LEU A 34 -74.55 -33.55 -34.81
N ASP A 35 -75.57 -34.30 -35.22
CA ASP A 35 -76.77 -33.75 -35.86
C ASP A 35 -77.53 -32.81 -34.93
N ALA A 36 -77.66 -33.16 -33.64
CA ALA A 36 -78.22 -32.27 -32.63
C ALA A 36 -77.42 -30.97 -32.48
N HIS A 37 -76.08 -31.06 -32.47
CA HIS A 37 -75.21 -29.89 -32.41
C HIS A 37 -75.34 -28.98 -33.65
N PHE A 38 -75.52 -29.57 -34.84
CA PHE A 38 -75.79 -28.82 -36.07
C PHE A 38 -77.20 -28.21 -36.10
N ALA A 39 -78.20 -28.88 -35.53
CA ALA A 39 -79.59 -28.42 -35.54
C ALA A 39 -79.81 -27.15 -34.70
N HIS A 40 -79.04 -26.95 -33.63
CA HIS A 40 -79.23 -25.83 -32.70
C HIS A 40 -78.46 -24.55 -33.04
N ARG A 41 -77.63 -24.52 -34.09
CA ARG A 41 -76.78 -23.35 -34.40
C ARG A 41 -76.89 -22.93 -35.86
N SER A 42 -77.48 -21.75 -36.09
CA SER A 42 -77.64 -21.16 -37.43
C SER A 42 -76.41 -20.40 -37.93
N SER A 43 -75.48 -20.01 -37.05
CA SER A 43 -74.27 -19.25 -37.44
C SER A 43 -72.99 -19.85 -36.86
N GLY A 44 -72.05 -20.25 -37.74
CA GLY A 44 -70.67 -20.61 -37.38
C GLY A 44 -70.55 -21.81 -36.45
N ILE A 45 -70.52 -23.01 -37.03
CA ILE A 45 -70.48 -24.24 -36.23
C ILE A 45 -69.03 -24.55 -35.88
N VAL A 46 -68.79 -24.77 -34.59
CA VAL A 46 -67.48 -25.07 -34.04
C VAL A 46 -67.44 -26.48 -33.49
N CYS A 47 -66.29 -27.14 -33.58
CA CYS A 47 -66.06 -28.44 -32.97
C CYS A 47 -66.29 -28.36 -31.46
N PRO A 48 -67.14 -29.21 -30.85
CA PRO A 48 -67.40 -29.22 -29.41
C PRO A 48 -66.13 -29.35 -28.54
N THR A 49 -65.12 -30.05 -29.03
CA THR A 49 -63.89 -30.30 -28.27
C THR A 49 -62.85 -29.19 -28.42
N CYS A 50 -62.47 -28.83 -29.65
CA CYS A 50 -61.37 -27.86 -29.88
C CYS A 50 -61.81 -26.46 -30.31
N ARG A 51 -63.13 -26.23 -30.43
CA ARG A 51 -63.75 -24.96 -30.84
C ARG A 51 -63.31 -24.42 -32.22
N LYS A 52 -62.57 -25.19 -33.02
CA LYS A 52 -62.22 -24.83 -34.40
C LYS A 52 -63.48 -24.83 -35.27
N PRO A 53 -63.61 -23.91 -36.24
CA PRO A 53 -64.75 -23.87 -37.15
C PRO A 53 -64.80 -25.16 -37.98
N VAL A 54 -65.97 -25.78 -38.04
CA VAL A 54 -66.25 -27.01 -38.79
C VAL A 54 -67.50 -26.84 -39.63
N LYS A 55 -67.55 -27.45 -40.80
CA LYS A 55 -68.76 -27.51 -41.62
C LYS A 55 -69.28 -28.94 -41.62
N ARG A 56 -70.60 -29.13 -41.68
CA ARG A 56 -71.22 -30.47 -41.71
C ARG A 56 -70.66 -31.33 -42.85
N LYS A 57 -70.41 -30.71 -43.99
CA LYS A 57 -69.79 -31.34 -45.17
C LYS A 57 -68.32 -31.77 -44.99
N ASP A 58 -67.64 -31.26 -43.98
CA ASP A 58 -66.26 -31.65 -43.65
C ASP A 58 -66.22 -32.84 -42.68
N ALA A 59 -67.37 -33.34 -42.23
CA ALA A 59 -67.46 -34.54 -41.41
C ALA A 59 -67.27 -35.78 -42.30
N PHE A 60 -66.37 -36.68 -41.92
CA PHE A 60 -66.11 -37.92 -42.63
C PHE A 60 -66.25 -39.12 -41.68
N PRO A 61 -66.77 -40.26 -42.14
CA PRO A 61 -66.80 -41.47 -41.32
C PRO A 61 -65.38 -41.92 -41.03
N LEU A 62 -65.11 -42.31 -39.78
CA LEU A 62 -63.84 -42.96 -39.46
C LEU A 62 -63.85 -44.38 -40.01
N PHE A 63 -63.52 -44.51 -41.30
CA PHE A 63 -63.22 -45.81 -41.90
C PHE A 63 -61.84 -46.26 -41.42
N LEU A 64 -61.82 -47.03 -40.34
CA LEU A 64 -60.72 -47.98 -40.17
C LEU A 64 -60.94 -49.07 -41.22
N SER A 65 -60.42 -48.89 -42.44
CA SER A 65 -60.29 -50.01 -43.37
C SER A 65 -59.50 -51.10 -42.64
N PRO A 66 -60.06 -52.30 -42.40
CA PRO A 66 -59.33 -53.37 -41.74
C PRO A 66 -58.14 -53.90 -42.56
N ALA A 67 -57.88 -53.32 -43.73
CA ALA A 67 -56.85 -53.75 -44.66
C ALA A 67 -55.56 -52.94 -44.47
N ARG A 68 -54.47 -53.68 -44.21
CA ARG A 68 -53.05 -53.27 -44.22
C ARG A 68 -52.45 -52.75 -42.91
N PHE A 69 -52.45 -53.58 -41.86
CA PHE A 69 -51.35 -53.59 -40.87
C PHE A 69 -50.55 -54.90 -40.89
N ALA A 70 -50.58 -55.65 -41.99
CA ALA A 70 -49.69 -56.78 -42.22
C ALA A 70 -48.43 -56.34 -42.98
N SER A 71 -47.55 -55.55 -42.34
CA SER A 71 -46.09 -55.50 -42.63
C SER A 71 -45.41 -54.32 -41.93
N GLN A 72 -45.43 -54.25 -40.60
CA GLN A 72 -44.33 -53.60 -39.86
C GLN A 72 -44.02 -54.41 -38.62
N SER A 73 -42.99 -55.25 -38.74
CA SER A 73 -42.25 -55.87 -37.66
C SER A 73 -41.76 -54.80 -36.67
N ARG A 74 -42.43 -54.68 -35.53
CA ARG A 74 -41.95 -53.94 -34.37
C ARG A 74 -41.20 -54.92 -33.45
N PRO A 75 -40.01 -54.56 -32.92
CA PRO A 75 -39.26 -55.41 -32.01
C PRO A 75 -39.94 -55.50 -30.62
N PRO A 76 -39.70 -56.59 -29.86
CA PRO A 76 -40.41 -56.89 -28.63
C PRO A 76 -39.72 -56.20 -27.44
N SER A 77 -40.41 -55.28 -26.77
CA SER A 77 -39.98 -54.85 -25.43
C SER A 77 -41.04 -54.01 -24.72
N SER A 78 -42.04 -54.66 -24.13
CA SER A 78 -42.49 -54.45 -22.73
C SER A 78 -43.75 -55.30 -22.42
N PRO A 79 -43.82 -55.95 -21.25
CA PRO A 79 -44.98 -56.76 -20.86
C PRO A 79 -46.20 -55.88 -20.49
N PRO A 80 -47.44 -56.36 -20.70
CA PRO A 80 -48.64 -55.62 -20.33
C PRO A 80 -48.87 -55.63 -18.80
N PRO A 81 -49.44 -54.57 -18.21
CA PRO A 81 -49.95 -54.62 -16.86
C PRO A 81 -51.23 -55.46 -16.80
N ILE A 82 -51.31 -56.27 -15.76
CA ILE A 82 -52.38 -57.20 -15.41
C ILE A 82 -53.72 -56.44 -15.27
N PRO A 83 -54.82 -56.88 -15.90
CA PRO A 83 -56.14 -56.31 -15.64
C PRO A 83 -56.62 -56.73 -14.26
N THR A 84 -56.81 -55.75 -13.37
CA THR A 84 -57.50 -55.94 -12.09
C THR A 84 -58.96 -56.31 -12.39
N SER A 85 -59.33 -57.50 -11.94
CA SER A 85 -60.66 -58.09 -11.95
C SER A 85 -61.76 -57.11 -11.53
N ARG A 86 -62.66 -56.81 -12.46
CA ARG A 86 -63.94 -56.12 -12.25
C ARG A 86 -64.92 -57.07 -11.54
N PRO A 87 -65.52 -56.71 -10.39
CA PRO A 87 -66.55 -57.52 -9.76
C PRO A 87 -67.81 -57.56 -10.63
N GLY A 88 -68.40 -58.76 -10.76
CA GLY A 88 -69.60 -58.99 -11.54
C GLY A 88 -70.80 -58.19 -11.04
N SER A 89 -71.50 -57.54 -11.99
CA SER A 89 -72.86 -57.08 -11.76
C SER A 89 -73.82 -58.27 -11.85
N PRO A 90 -74.78 -58.40 -10.93
CA PRO A 90 -75.76 -59.47 -10.96
C PRO A 90 -76.77 -59.25 -12.08
N ALA A 91 -77.02 -60.32 -12.84
CA ALA A 91 -78.09 -60.40 -13.83
C ALA A 91 -79.45 -60.34 -13.12
N ALA A 92 -80.15 -59.21 -13.24
CA ALA A 92 -81.56 -59.13 -12.90
C ALA A 92 -82.36 -59.79 -14.04
N GLY A 93 -82.92 -60.96 -13.77
CA GLY A 93 -83.92 -61.59 -14.63
C GLY A 93 -85.17 -60.72 -14.67
N ILE A 94 -85.53 -60.25 -15.87
CA ILE A 94 -86.76 -59.50 -16.12
C ILE A 94 -87.85 -60.54 -16.37
N ASP A 95 -88.69 -60.75 -15.35
CA ASP A 95 -89.93 -61.51 -15.44
C ASP A 95 -90.99 -60.64 -16.14
N LEU A 96 -91.59 -61.16 -17.21
CA LEU A 96 -92.48 -60.44 -18.15
C LEU A 96 -93.92 -60.96 -18.09
N THR A 97 -94.48 -61.12 -16.89
CA THR A 97 -95.90 -61.45 -16.73
C THR A 97 -96.56 -60.66 -15.60
N SER A 98 -96.87 -59.39 -15.84
CA SER A 98 -97.97 -58.70 -15.14
C SER A 98 -98.47 -57.52 -15.97
N CYS A 99 -99.45 -57.75 -16.83
CA CYS A 99 -100.22 -56.70 -17.47
C CYS A 99 -101.27 -56.19 -16.49
N ASP A 100 -101.24 -54.88 -16.24
CA ASP A 100 -102.35 -53.98 -15.83
C ASP A 100 -102.07 -52.99 -14.68
N ASP A 101 -100.83 -52.89 -14.17
CA ASP A 101 -100.37 -51.82 -13.22
C ASP A 101 -99.06 -51.11 -13.65
N GLU A 102 -98.65 -51.30 -14.91
CA GLU A 102 -97.40 -50.78 -15.50
C GLU A 102 -97.26 -49.26 -15.39
N ALA A 103 -98.35 -48.51 -15.52
CA ALA A 103 -98.32 -47.05 -15.48
C ALA A 103 -97.94 -46.50 -14.09
N SER A 104 -98.33 -47.19 -13.00
CA SER A 104 -98.00 -46.79 -11.64
C SER A 104 -96.53 -47.10 -11.31
N SER A 105 -96.04 -48.27 -11.73
CA SER A 105 -94.65 -48.71 -11.57
C SER A 105 -93.66 -47.81 -12.32
N ILE A 106 -93.96 -47.45 -13.57
CA ILE A 106 -93.14 -46.52 -14.37
C ILE A 106 -93.08 -45.15 -13.68
N ASN A 107 -94.20 -44.64 -13.18
CA ASN A 107 -94.23 -43.36 -12.48
C ASN A 107 -93.42 -43.39 -11.16
N SER A 108 -93.41 -44.50 -10.42
CA SER A 108 -92.56 -44.63 -9.22
C SER A 108 -91.07 -44.61 -9.57
N ARG A 109 -90.67 -45.40 -10.57
CA ARG A 109 -89.27 -45.44 -11.05
C ARG A 109 -88.79 -44.08 -11.56
N LEU A 110 -89.66 -43.34 -12.25
CA LEU A 110 -89.35 -41.97 -12.70
C LEU A 110 -89.16 -41.01 -11.53
N ARG A 111 -89.99 -41.09 -10.48
CA ARG A 111 -89.83 -40.26 -9.27
C ARG A 111 -88.54 -40.58 -8.52
N GLU A 112 -88.24 -41.86 -8.29
CA GLU A 112 -86.99 -42.29 -7.65
C GLU A 112 -85.77 -41.80 -8.43
N ARG A 113 -85.78 -41.96 -9.76
CA ARG A 113 -84.72 -41.46 -10.62
C ARG A 113 -84.60 -39.94 -10.57
N ASN A 114 -85.73 -39.22 -10.54
CA ASN A 114 -85.73 -37.76 -10.43
C ASN A 114 -85.15 -37.29 -9.08
N ILE A 115 -85.49 -37.97 -7.98
CA ILE A 115 -84.92 -37.71 -6.65
C ILE A 115 -83.41 -37.99 -6.68
N ALA A 116 -82.97 -39.12 -7.24
CA ALA A 116 -81.56 -39.48 -7.34
C ALA A 116 -80.76 -38.43 -8.15
N LEU A 117 -81.29 -38.01 -9.31
CA LEU A 117 -80.70 -36.96 -10.14
C LEU A 117 -80.66 -35.61 -9.39
N THR A 118 -81.70 -35.27 -8.64
CA THR A 118 -81.73 -34.03 -7.84
C THR A 118 -80.67 -34.07 -6.73
N CYS A 119 -80.50 -35.21 -6.06
CA CYS A 119 -79.43 -35.40 -5.07
C CYS A 119 -78.04 -35.32 -5.71
N GLU A 120 -77.84 -35.91 -6.89
CA GLU A 120 -76.59 -35.83 -7.64
C GLU A 120 -76.27 -34.39 -8.05
N ILE A 121 -77.26 -33.65 -8.56
CA ILE A 121 -77.13 -32.22 -8.86
C ILE A 121 -76.70 -31.44 -7.61
N GLY A 122 -77.33 -31.68 -6.46
CA GLY A 122 -76.95 -31.03 -5.20
C GLY A 122 -75.52 -31.34 -4.77
N SER A 123 -75.07 -32.58 -4.95
CA SER A 123 -73.69 -32.99 -4.68
C SER A 123 -72.70 -32.31 -5.63
N LEU A 124 -73.01 -32.26 -6.93
CA LEU A 124 -72.18 -31.59 -7.94
C LEU A 124 -72.09 -30.08 -7.68
N VAL A 125 -73.19 -29.42 -7.31
CA VAL A 125 -73.19 -28.00 -6.93
C VAL A 125 -72.31 -27.76 -5.70
N THR A 126 -72.40 -28.62 -4.68
CA THR A 126 -71.54 -28.51 -3.48
C THR A 126 -70.05 -28.71 -3.83
N ARG A 127 -69.74 -29.66 -4.72
CA ARG A 127 -68.38 -29.89 -5.20
C ARG A 127 -67.86 -28.71 -6.01
N LEU A 128 -68.70 -28.11 -6.86
CA LEU A 128 -68.36 -26.92 -7.64
C LEU A 128 -68.01 -25.76 -6.70
N ARG A 129 -68.87 -25.47 -5.70
CA ARG A 129 -68.61 -24.42 -4.72
C ARG A 129 -67.30 -24.62 -3.96
N ARG A 130 -67.00 -25.85 -3.52
CA ARG A 130 -65.73 -26.17 -2.86
C ARG A 130 -64.53 -25.99 -3.78
N ALA A 131 -64.69 -26.28 -5.07
CA ALA A 131 -63.64 -26.08 -6.06
C ALA A 131 -63.39 -24.58 -6.29
N GLU A 132 -64.45 -23.77 -6.38
CA GLU A 132 -64.37 -22.30 -6.47
C GLU A 132 -63.70 -21.70 -5.22
N GLU A 133 -64.13 -22.10 -4.02
CA GLU A 133 -63.49 -21.69 -2.76
C GLU A 133 -62.00 -22.10 -2.70
N ALA A 134 -61.65 -23.28 -3.20
CA ALA A 134 -60.25 -23.73 -3.28
C ALA A 134 -59.43 -22.91 -4.28
N GLU A 135 -60.01 -22.56 -5.43
CA GLU A 135 -59.37 -21.71 -6.43
C GLU A 135 -59.09 -20.31 -5.87
N GLU A 136 -60.07 -19.68 -5.22
CA GLU A 136 -59.87 -18.38 -4.56
C GLU A 136 -58.78 -18.42 -3.48
N ASN A 137 -58.72 -19.51 -2.71
CA ASN A 137 -57.64 -19.70 -1.74
C ASN A 137 -56.28 -19.80 -2.43
N ILE A 138 -56.18 -20.58 -3.52
CA ILE A 138 -54.93 -20.71 -4.30
C ILE A 138 -54.50 -19.37 -4.89
N GLN A 139 -55.44 -18.59 -5.42
CA GLN A 139 -55.16 -17.25 -5.95
C GLN A 139 -54.62 -16.32 -4.86
N ARG A 140 -55.26 -16.29 -3.68
CA ARG A 140 -54.77 -15.52 -2.53
C ARG A 140 -53.36 -15.95 -2.08
N PHE A 141 -53.08 -17.25 -2.01
CA PHE A 141 -51.74 -17.73 -1.70
C PHE A 141 -50.71 -17.35 -2.77
N HIS A 142 -51.11 -17.38 -4.04
CA HIS A 142 -50.25 -16.97 -5.15
C HIS A 142 -49.87 -15.49 -5.05
N GLU A 143 -50.80 -14.61 -4.74
CA GLU A 143 -50.53 -13.17 -4.52
C GLU A 143 -49.54 -12.94 -3.37
N VAL A 144 -49.76 -13.59 -2.22
CA VAL A 144 -48.84 -13.50 -1.07
C VAL A 144 -47.44 -14.00 -1.44
N TYR A 145 -47.36 -15.07 -2.22
CA TYR A 145 -46.09 -15.61 -2.70
C TYR A 145 -45.37 -14.66 -3.65
N VAL A 146 -46.08 -14.07 -4.62
CA VAL A 146 -45.53 -13.07 -5.55
C VAL A 146 -45.00 -11.86 -4.80
N ASP A 147 -45.76 -11.33 -3.85
CA ASP A 147 -45.34 -10.21 -3.00
C ASP A 147 -44.10 -10.54 -2.16
N ALA A 148 -44.04 -11.75 -1.59
CA ALA A 148 -42.87 -12.22 -0.85
C ALA A 148 -41.64 -12.34 -1.75
N HIS A 149 -41.81 -12.85 -2.97
CA HIS A 149 -40.73 -12.94 -3.96
C HIS A 149 -40.19 -11.55 -4.32
N GLN A 150 -41.08 -10.60 -4.63
CA GLN A 150 -40.68 -9.22 -4.95
C GLN A 150 -39.97 -8.53 -3.78
N ARG A 151 -40.39 -8.80 -2.52
CA ARG A 151 -39.68 -8.33 -1.33
C ARG A 151 -38.25 -8.87 -1.27
N LEU A 152 -38.09 -10.18 -1.45
CA LEU A 152 -36.77 -10.82 -1.45
C LEU A 152 -35.86 -10.31 -2.58
N GLU A 153 -36.40 -10.05 -3.77
CA GLU A 153 -35.63 -9.47 -4.89
C GLU A 153 -35.11 -8.07 -4.57
N ARG A 154 -35.95 -7.23 -3.93
CA ARG A 154 -35.55 -5.88 -3.48
C ARG A 154 -34.47 -5.94 -2.40
N ASP A 155 -34.60 -6.86 -1.45
CA ASP A 155 -33.60 -7.06 -0.38
C ASP A 155 -32.29 -7.58 -0.96
N ASN A 156 -32.34 -8.57 -1.87
CA ASN A 156 -31.16 -9.09 -2.56
C ASN A 156 -30.44 -7.98 -3.36
N SER A 157 -31.19 -7.16 -4.09
CA SER A 157 -30.65 -6.01 -4.82
C SER A 157 -29.99 -4.99 -3.90
N THR A 158 -30.56 -4.77 -2.71
CA THR A 158 -30.00 -3.87 -1.69
C THR A 158 -28.73 -4.44 -1.08
N LEU A 159 -28.70 -5.74 -0.77
CA LEU A 159 -27.51 -6.44 -0.28
C LEU A 159 -26.38 -6.41 -1.31
N ARG A 160 -26.67 -6.67 -2.60
CA ARG A 160 -25.68 -6.57 -3.68
C ARG A 160 -25.06 -5.18 -3.76
N ARG A 161 -25.87 -4.12 -3.69
CA ARG A 161 -25.36 -2.73 -3.66
C ARG A 161 -24.45 -2.49 -2.45
N LYS A 162 -24.83 -2.96 -1.26
CA LYS A 162 -23.98 -2.86 -0.05
C LYS A 162 -22.67 -3.63 -0.20
N CYS A 163 -22.71 -4.85 -0.75
CA CYS A 163 -21.51 -5.64 -1.03
C CYS A 163 -20.57 -4.93 -2.01
N ASN A 164 -21.11 -4.33 -3.08
CA ASN A 164 -20.32 -3.55 -4.03
C ASN A 164 -19.70 -2.33 -3.36
N GLY A 165 -20.46 -1.58 -2.56
CA GLY A 165 -19.92 -0.41 -1.82
C GLY A 165 -18.81 -0.78 -0.83
N LEU A 166 -18.96 -1.88 -0.08
CA LEU A 166 -17.90 -2.38 0.80
C LEU A 166 -16.67 -2.87 0.01
N GLN A 167 -16.87 -3.39 -1.20
CA GLN A 167 -15.77 -3.80 -2.06
C GLN A 167 -15.00 -2.58 -2.59
N GLU A 168 -15.69 -1.53 -3.02
CA GLU A 168 -15.09 -0.26 -3.42
C GLU A 168 -14.30 0.38 -2.26
N GLU A 169 -14.88 0.44 -1.06
CA GLU A 169 -14.20 0.94 0.15
C GLU A 169 -12.93 0.15 0.46
N ARG A 170 -12.99 -1.18 0.40
CA ARG A 170 -11.82 -2.05 0.57
C ARG A 170 -10.73 -1.74 -0.45
N ASP A 171 -11.10 -1.52 -1.71
CA ASP A 171 -10.14 -1.26 -2.78
C ASP A 171 -9.51 0.15 -2.63
N CYS A 172 -10.27 1.15 -2.17
CA CYS A 172 -9.76 2.46 -1.76
C CYS A 172 -8.75 2.35 -0.60
N LEU A 173 -9.09 1.64 0.48
CA LEU A 173 -8.19 1.44 1.63
C LEU A 173 -6.91 0.68 1.24
N ARG A 174 -7.00 -0.26 0.29
CA ARG A 174 -5.81 -0.92 -0.28
C ARG A 174 -4.90 0.06 -1.01
N HIS A 175 -5.47 0.98 -1.80
CA HIS A 175 -4.70 2.00 -2.50
C HIS A 175 -4.00 2.94 -1.52
N GLU A 176 -4.71 3.43 -0.50
CA GLU A 176 -4.15 4.26 0.58
C GLU A 176 -3.02 3.54 1.32
N ASN A 177 -3.17 2.24 1.61
CA ASN A 177 -2.10 1.47 2.26
C ASN A 177 -0.83 1.37 1.39
N VAL A 178 -0.99 1.22 0.07
CA VAL A 178 0.14 1.22 -0.87
C VAL A 178 0.82 2.59 -0.89
N GLN A 179 0.04 3.67 -0.90
CA GLN A 179 0.57 5.04 -0.84
C GLN A 179 1.36 5.29 0.45
N LEU A 180 0.77 4.99 1.62
CA LEU A 180 1.42 5.15 2.92
C LEU A 180 2.71 4.32 3.04
N ARG A 181 2.77 3.14 2.43
CA ARG A 181 4.01 2.34 2.34
C ARG A 181 5.08 3.03 1.50
N GLY A 182 4.68 3.67 0.40
CA GLY A 182 5.56 4.51 -0.42
C GLY A 182 6.12 5.68 0.38
N ASP A 183 5.25 6.43 1.04
CA ASP A 183 5.63 7.58 1.87
C ASP A 183 6.56 7.18 3.02
N TYR A 184 6.27 6.05 3.69
CA TYR A 184 7.14 5.50 4.73
C TYR A 184 8.52 5.12 4.20
N ALA A 185 8.59 4.52 3.00
CA ALA A 185 9.88 4.19 2.37
C ALA A 185 10.69 5.45 2.05
N SER A 186 10.05 6.48 1.49
CA SER A 186 10.71 7.77 1.22
C SER A 186 11.17 8.46 2.50
N LEU A 187 10.37 8.43 3.57
CA LEU A 187 10.76 8.99 4.87
C LEU A 187 11.93 8.23 5.48
N LYS A 188 11.95 6.89 5.36
CA LYS A 188 13.06 6.05 5.81
C LYS A 188 14.35 6.41 5.07
N GLU A 189 14.29 6.59 3.75
CA GLU A 189 15.44 7.02 2.95
C GLU A 189 15.96 8.40 3.39
N LEU A 190 15.05 9.35 3.67
CA LEU A 190 15.42 10.67 4.17
C LEU A 190 16.13 10.59 5.54
N CYS A 191 15.64 9.74 6.45
CA CYS A 191 16.30 9.49 7.73
C CYS A 191 17.71 8.93 7.55
N THR A 192 17.89 7.93 6.67
CA THR A 192 19.23 7.38 6.39
C THR A 192 20.18 8.44 5.82
N LYS A 193 19.70 9.28 4.89
CA LYS A 193 20.49 10.40 4.36
C LYS A 193 20.88 11.39 5.45
N LYS A 194 19.97 11.72 6.36
CA LYS A 194 20.25 12.63 7.48
C LYS A 194 21.30 12.04 8.44
N GLU A 195 21.23 10.75 8.73
CA GLU A 195 22.24 10.05 9.53
C GLU A 195 23.61 10.07 8.86
N GLU A 196 23.69 9.82 7.55
CA GLU A 196 24.94 9.94 6.78
C GLU A 196 25.51 11.37 6.81
N PHE A 197 24.67 12.39 6.62
CA PHE A 197 25.10 13.79 6.74
C PHE A 197 25.60 14.13 8.14
N SER A 198 24.91 13.65 9.19
CA SER A 198 25.33 13.84 10.57
C SER A 198 26.68 13.18 10.85
N ALA A 199 26.93 11.99 10.29
CA ALA A 199 28.22 11.31 10.41
C ALA A 199 29.33 12.12 9.73
N ARG A 200 29.09 12.61 8.50
CA ARG A 200 30.06 13.47 7.78
C ARG A 200 30.41 14.75 8.54
N LEU A 201 29.40 15.43 9.10
CA LEU A 201 29.62 16.63 9.91
C LEU A 201 30.39 16.33 11.20
N SER A 202 30.16 15.16 11.80
CA SER A 202 30.93 14.71 12.95
C SER A 202 32.40 14.50 12.60
N ASP A 203 32.68 13.84 11.47
CA ASP A 203 34.04 13.61 10.98
C ASP A 203 34.75 14.94 10.65
N GLU A 204 34.07 15.87 9.98
CA GLU A 204 34.60 17.20 9.67
C GLU A 204 34.90 17.99 10.95
N LYS A 205 34.03 17.92 11.95
CA LYS A 205 34.27 18.53 13.26
C LYS A 205 35.52 17.98 13.95
N GLU A 206 35.75 16.66 13.90
CA GLU A 206 36.98 16.08 14.47
C GLU A 206 38.23 16.50 13.68
N ARG A 207 38.18 16.55 12.35
CA ARG A 207 39.27 17.09 11.52
C ARG A 207 39.60 18.54 11.87
N LEU A 208 38.59 19.40 12.00
CA LEU A 208 38.79 20.79 12.40
C LEU A 208 39.38 20.92 13.81
N LYS A 209 39.03 20.03 14.75
CA LYS A 209 39.67 19.99 16.07
C LYS A 209 41.15 19.61 15.96
N GLU A 210 41.49 18.62 15.15
CA GLU A 210 42.88 18.22 14.91
C GLU A 210 43.70 19.37 14.31
N ASP A 211 43.15 20.07 13.31
CA ASP A 211 43.81 21.23 12.70
C ASP A 211 43.95 22.40 13.68
N LEU A 212 42.94 22.64 14.52
CA LEU A 212 43.02 23.63 15.61
C LEU A 212 44.14 23.29 16.61
N VAL A 213 44.34 22.00 16.92
CA VAL A 213 45.46 21.56 17.77
C VAL A 213 46.80 21.81 17.07
N LYS A 214 46.92 21.53 15.77
CA LYS A 214 48.15 21.81 14.99
C LYS A 214 48.49 23.30 15.00
N VAL A 215 47.51 24.17 14.70
CA VAL A 215 47.68 25.63 14.72
C VAL A 215 48.10 26.11 16.11
N LYS A 216 47.53 25.56 17.19
CA LYS A 216 47.96 25.88 18.57
C LYS A 216 49.42 25.52 18.82
N VAL A 217 49.88 24.36 18.34
CA VAL A 217 51.29 23.94 18.46
C VAL A 217 52.20 24.86 17.66
N GLU A 218 51.84 25.23 16.43
CA GLU A 218 52.60 26.17 15.61
C GLU A 218 52.67 27.56 16.24
N LEU A 219 51.56 28.05 16.78
CA LEU A 219 51.52 29.32 17.50
C LEU A 219 52.41 29.30 18.75
N GLN A 220 52.40 28.19 19.50
CA GLN A 220 53.29 28.00 20.65
C GLN A 220 54.77 28.01 20.23
N LYS A 221 55.11 27.30 19.14
CA LYS A 221 56.47 27.31 18.57
C LYS A 221 56.90 28.72 18.14
N ALA A 222 56.05 29.43 17.41
CA ALA A 222 56.31 30.81 16.99
C ALA A 222 56.51 31.75 18.18
N SER A 223 55.71 31.59 19.24
CA SER A 223 55.85 32.33 20.51
C SER A 223 57.20 32.05 21.17
N THR A 224 57.63 30.78 21.25
CA THR A 224 58.96 30.44 21.79
C THR A 224 60.10 31.00 20.95
N ALA A 225 60.00 30.93 19.62
CA ALA A 225 61.01 31.49 18.71
C ALA A 225 61.09 33.02 18.83
N LYS A 226 59.94 33.70 18.94
CA LYS A 226 59.88 35.14 19.19
C LYS A 226 60.59 35.50 20.50
N ASN A 227 60.30 34.80 21.59
CA ASN A 227 60.93 35.07 22.89
C ASN A 227 62.45 34.84 22.83
N GLN A 228 62.90 33.78 22.15
CA GLN A 228 64.31 33.54 21.92
C GLN A 228 64.96 34.70 21.14
N ALA A 229 64.36 35.14 20.04
CA ALA A 229 64.87 36.27 19.25
C ALA A 229 64.92 37.57 20.06
N VAL A 230 63.95 37.80 20.97
CA VAL A 230 63.95 38.95 21.88
C VAL A 230 65.12 38.89 22.87
N GLU A 231 65.41 37.73 23.44
CA GLU A 231 66.56 37.54 24.33
C GLU A 231 67.89 37.68 23.58
N GLU A 232 68.01 37.12 22.38
CA GLU A 232 69.19 37.29 21.52
C GLU A 232 69.41 38.78 21.15
N ALA A 233 68.35 39.52 20.82
CA ALA A 233 68.43 40.94 20.55
C ALA A 233 68.75 41.77 21.81
N ARG A 234 68.36 41.31 23.00
CA ARG A 234 68.73 41.92 24.28
C ARG A 234 70.21 41.70 24.60
N GLU A 235 70.68 40.49 24.35
CA GLU A 235 72.07 40.10 24.49
C GLU A 235 72.98 40.91 23.57
N GLU A 236 72.60 41.05 22.30
CA GLU A 236 73.38 41.82 21.35
C GLU A 236 73.42 43.32 21.72
N ARG A 237 72.31 43.89 22.19
CA ARG A 237 72.30 45.25 22.75
C ARG A 237 73.25 45.40 23.93
N ARG A 238 73.37 44.38 24.79
CA ARG A 238 74.33 44.39 25.91
C ARG A 238 75.77 44.39 25.40
N ARG A 239 76.11 43.54 24.42
CA ARG A 239 77.44 43.51 23.80
C ARG A 239 77.81 44.84 23.14
N VAL A 240 76.86 45.45 22.42
CA VAL A 240 77.05 46.79 21.83
C VAL A 240 77.32 47.83 22.92
N GLY A 241 76.57 47.80 24.04
CA GLY A 241 76.80 48.68 25.18
C GLY A 241 78.19 48.51 25.82
N GLU A 242 78.64 47.26 26.00
CA GLU A 242 79.98 46.94 26.50
C GLU A 242 81.08 47.46 25.56
N PHE A 243 80.91 47.25 24.25
CA PHE A 243 81.83 47.74 23.22
C PHE A 243 81.89 49.28 23.17
N GLN A 244 80.74 49.96 23.28
CA GLN A 244 80.68 51.42 23.36
C GLN A 244 81.45 51.93 24.59
N SER A 245 81.25 51.33 25.76
CA SER A 245 82.01 51.66 26.97
C SER A 245 83.52 51.47 26.77
N HIS A 246 83.93 50.40 26.08
CA HIS A 246 85.33 50.17 25.74
C HIS A 246 85.89 51.25 24.81
N CYS A 247 85.15 51.63 23.76
CA CYS A 247 85.52 52.72 22.86
C CYS A 247 85.67 54.04 23.59
N GLU A 248 84.77 54.37 24.53
CA GLU A 248 84.88 55.57 25.35
C GLU A 248 86.12 55.56 26.24
N LYS A 249 86.44 54.43 26.88
CA LYS A 249 87.67 54.27 27.67
C LYS A 249 88.91 54.49 26.80
N LEU A 250 88.94 53.91 25.59
CA LEU A 250 90.03 54.12 24.63
C LEU A 250 90.12 55.60 24.20
N LYS A 251 88.99 56.25 23.85
CA LYS A 251 88.97 57.68 23.53
C LYS A 251 89.54 58.53 24.68
N LYS A 252 89.16 58.24 25.92
CA LYS A 252 89.72 58.89 27.12
C LYS A 252 91.22 58.67 27.25
N LYS A 253 91.71 57.43 27.05
CA LYS A 253 93.14 57.11 27.03
C LYS A 253 93.89 57.88 25.95
N VAL A 254 93.41 57.84 24.71
CA VAL A 254 94.00 58.59 23.58
C VAL A 254 94.02 60.08 23.88
N ALA A 255 92.95 60.65 24.43
CA ALA A 255 92.94 62.06 24.83
C ALA A 255 93.97 62.37 25.92
N SER A 256 94.15 61.47 26.90
CA SER A 256 95.17 61.63 27.93
C SER A 256 96.60 61.53 27.38
N GLU A 257 96.87 60.58 26.48
CA GLU A 257 98.16 60.44 25.80
C GLU A 257 98.45 61.63 24.88
N ARG A 258 97.43 62.13 24.17
CA ARG A 258 97.55 63.33 23.35
C ARG A 258 97.93 64.55 24.19
N LYS A 259 97.33 64.71 25.38
CA LYS A 259 97.72 65.76 26.34
C LYS A 259 99.18 65.60 26.78
N LYS A 260 99.63 64.39 27.11
CA LYS A 260 101.05 64.12 27.46
C LYS A 260 101.99 64.47 26.31
N TRP A 261 101.67 64.05 25.09
CA TRP A 261 102.40 64.41 23.88
C TRP A 261 102.46 65.92 23.68
N GLN A 262 101.36 66.64 23.92
CA GLN A 262 101.32 68.10 23.83
C GLN A 262 102.24 68.77 24.86
N VAL A 263 102.29 68.25 26.09
CA VAL A 263 103.24 68.71 27.12
C VAL A 263 104.67 68.46 26.66
N LEU A 264 105.00 67.24 26.22
CA LEU A 264 106.32 66.90 25.70
C LEU A 264 106.70 67.74 24.48
N GLU A 265 105.76 68.01 23.58
CA GLU A 265 105.97 68.86 22.41
C GLU A 265 106.24 70.32 22.82
N ASN A 266 105.52 70.84 23.82
CA ASN A 266 105.76 72.17 24.38
C ASN A 266 107.11 72.24 25.09
N GLU A 267 107.48 71.23 25.90
CA GLU A 267 108.80 71.12 26.51
C GLU A 267 109.91 71.04 25.45
N ASN A 268 109.72 70.25 24.39
CA ASN A 268 110.67 70.14 23.30
C ASN A 268 110.76 71.47 22.50
N LYS A 269 109.65 72.21 22.34
CA LYS A 269 109.65 73.57 21.80
C LYS A 269 110.41 74.55 22.70
N GLU A 270 110.27 74.44 24.02
CA GLU A 270 111.04 75.24 24.97
C GLU A 270 112.53 74.89 24.94
N LEU A 271 112.88 73.60 24.82
CA LEU A 271 114.27 73.14 24.62
C LEU A 271 114.84 73.56 23.25
N ARG A 272 113.98 73.66 22.22
CA ARG A 272 114.32 74.18 20.89
C ARG A 272 114.30 75.71 20.80
N ARG A 273 113.89 76.44 21.84
CA ARG A 273 114.25 77.85 22.00
C ARG A 273 115.74 77.94 22.38
N ALA A 274 116.60 77.54 21.45
CA ALA A 274 117.94 78.09 21.35
C ALA A 274 117.84 79.56 20.91
N PRO A 275 118.80 80.42 21.28
CA PRO A 275 118.73 81.84 20.97
C PRO A 275 118.95 82.06 19.47
N THR A 276 117.93 82.53 18.76
CA THR A 276 118.07 83.20 17.46
C THR A 276 118.61 84.61 17.74
N VAL A 277 119.81 85.08 17.38
CA VAL A 277 120.69 84.86 16.22
C VAL A 277 119.91 84.85 14.91
N GLU A 278 119.95 86.01 14.26
CA GLU A 278 119.53 86.28 12.90
C GLU A 278 120.30 85.35 11.96
N ASP A 279 119.60 84.50 11.23
CA ASP A 279 120.17 83.86 10.04
C ASP A 279 119.13 83.83 8.93
N GLU A 280 119.42 84.66 7.94
CA GLU A 280 118.78 84.75 6.64
C GLU A 280 119.03 83.43 5.90
N SER A 281 117.99 82.63 5.69
CA SER A 281 118.06 81.52 4.74
C SER A 281 116.89 81.57 3.78
N LEU A 282 117.21 82.12 2.61
CA LEU A 282 116.46 82.06 1.36
C LEU A 282 115.99 80.62 1.08
N ILE A 283 114.68 80.41 1.03
CA ILE A 283 114.09 79.29 0.29
C ILE A 283 113.59 79.88 -1.03
N VAL A 284 114.29 79.52 -2.09
CA VAL A 284 113.94 79.83 -3.49
C VAL A 284 112.67 79.07 -3.83
N ILE A 285 111.58 79.80 -4.08
CA ILE A 285 110.36 79.26 -4.69
C ILE A 285 110.67 79.10 -6.18
N ASP A 286 110.84 77.86 -6.63
CA ASP A 286 110.89 77.55 -8.06
C ASP A 286 109.47 77.68 -8.63
N ALA A 287 109.24 78.78 -9.35
CA ALA A 287 107.96 79.14 -9.93
C ALA A 287 107.57 78.31 -11.18
N ASN A 288 108.35 77.28 -11.55
CA ASN A 288 108.14 76.51 -12.78
C ASN A 288 107.94 74.99 -12.63
N GLN A 289 107.75 74.47 -11.41
CA GLN A 289 107.34 73.07 -11.27
C GLN A 289 105.82 72.94 -11.32
N SER A 290 105.31 72.59 -12.50
CA SER A 290 103.93 72.18 -12.70
C SER A 290 103.63 70.95 -11.83
N ASP A 291 102.79 71.12 -10.82
CA ASP A 291 102.24 70.04 -10.00
C ASP A 291 101.46 69.05 -10.89
N HIS A 292 102.17 68.03 -11.38
CA HIS A 292 101.61 66.86 -12.04
C HIS A 292 101.17 65.79 -11.04
N LEU A 293 100.51 66.18 -9.94
CA LEU A 293 99.66 65.25 -9.21
C LEU A 293 98.26 65.37 -9.78
N ALA A 294 98.13 64.72 -10.94
CA ALA A 294 96.88 64.42 -11.59
C ALA A 294 95.86 63.91 -10.56
N GLN A 295 94.65 64.45 -10.70
CA GLN A 295 93.37 63.87 -10.31
C GLN A 295 93.37 62.36 -10.59
N ASN A 296 93.80 61.57 -9.62
CA ASN A 296 93.22 60.26 -9.41
C ASN A 296 92.26 60.47 -8.24
N ASP A 297 91.02 60.86 -8.57
CA ASP A 297 89.91 60.56 -7.68
C ASP A 297 90.08 59.09 -7.28
N PRO A 298 90.28 58.77 -5.99
CA PRO A 298 90.29 57.39 -5.57
C PRO A 298 88.97 56.81 -6.04
N ASP A 299 89.03 55.76 -6.84
CA ASP A 299 87.87 55.05 -7.37
C ASP A 299 86.98 54.60 -6.21
N CYS A 300 86.03 55.47 -5.84
CA CYS A 300 85.05 55.26 -4.79
C CYS A 300 83.89 54.39 -5.29
N SER A 301 84.00 53.72 -6.44
CA SER A 301 82.98 52.77 -6.93
C SER A 301 82.72 51.62 -5.96
N TRP A 302 83.66 51.32 -5.05
CA TRP A 302 83.43 50.35 -3.98
C TRP A 302 82.42 50.85 -2.92
N LEU A 303 82.22 52.17 -2.77
CA LEU A 303 81.22 52.74 -1.86
C LEU A 303 79.81 52.78 -2.48
N ASP A 304 79.67 52.78 -3.81
CA ASP A 304 78.37 52.72 -4.47
C ASP A 304 77.73 51.32 -4.39
N ASN A 305 78.54 50.26 -4.26
CA ASN A 305 78.03 48.91 -3.96
C ASN A 305 77.51 48.75 -2.51
N ALA A 306 77.77 49.70 -1.61
CA ALA A 306 77.20 49.70 -0.26
C ALA A 306 75.85 50.46 -0.18
N ARG A 307 75.47 51.21 -1.23
CA ARG A 307 74.19 51.95 -1.29
C ARG A 307 73.05 51.20 -1.99
N ALA A 308 73.33 50.05 -2.63
CA ALA A 308 72.33 49.25 -3.33
C ALA A 308 71.78 48.06 -2.51
N LEU A 309 71.84 48.12 -1.17
CA LEU A 309 70.94 47.33 -0.33
C LEU A 309 69.61 48.07 -0.28
N GLU A 310 68.85 47.91 -1.37
CA GLU A 310 67.43 48.20 -1.46
C GLU A 310 66.74 47.58 -0.24
N GLY A 311 66.29 48.44 0.67
CA GLY A 311 65.53 48.03 1.84
C GLY A 311 64.24 47.38 1.36
N ASP A 312 64.12 46.09 1.65
CA ASP A 312 62.89 45.32 1.50
C ASP A 312 61.79 46.05 2.30
N ARG A 313 60.88 46.71 1.57
CA ARG A 313 59.74 47.46 2.10
C ARG A 313 58.76 46.48 2.75
N LEU A 314 59.00 46.18 4.02
CA LEU A 314 58.01 45.59 4.90
C LEU A 314 57.13 46.70 5.47
N ASP A 315 56.22 47.23 4.67
CA ASP A 315 55.05 47.98 5.13
C ASP A 315 53.97 47.87 4.06
N ASN A 316 52.97 47.00 4.31
CA ASN A 316 51.58 47.12 3.87
C ASN A 316 50.82 45.82 4.16
N ILE A 317 50.36 45.63 5.40
CA ILE A 317 49.07 44.96 5.63
C ILE A 317 48.37 45.68 6.80
N ASP A 318 47.58 46.67 6.40
CA ASP A 318 46.21 46.94 6.83
C ASP A 318 45.88 46.97 8.34
N GLU A 319 45.83 48.20 8.87
CA GLU A 319 45.00 48.54 10.02
C GLU A 319 43.51 48.49 9.64
N GLY A 320 42.91 47.31 9.84
CA GLY A 320 41.46 47.11 9.82
C GLY A 320 40.85 47.29 11.22
N THR A 321 40.27 48.46 11.43
CA THR A 321 39.51 48.94 12.58
C THR A 321 38.31 48.03 12.91
N ASN A 322 38.07 47.71 14.21
CA ASN A 322 36.80 47.97 14.94
C ASN A 322 36.62 47.11 16.22
N SER A 323 36.69 47.82 17.36
CA SER A 323 35.73 47.82 18.48
C SER A 323 34.86 46.59 18.78
N GLU A 324 35.04 46.00 19.97
CA GLU A 324 34.11 46.09 21.13
C GLU A 324 34.71 45.43 22.39
N PRO A 325 34.49 45.97 23.61
CA PRO A 325 34.88 45.32 24.85
C PRO A 325 33.67 44.64 25.48
N ASP A 326 33.57 43.31 25.38
CA ASP A 326 32.52 42.58 26.09
C ASP A 326 33.04 41.99 27.40
N LYS A 327 32.39 42.43 28.47
CA LYS A 327 32.55 41.95 29.83
C LYS A 327 32.05 40.51 29.89
N ARG A 328 32.75 39.63 30.61
CA ARG A 328 32.10 38.70 31.54
C ARG A 328 33.11 38.03 32.46
N GLU A 329 32.83 38.23 33.74
CA GLU A 329 33.26 37.46 34.90
C GLU A 329 32.89 35.98 34.72
N GLY A 330 33.65 35.09 35.35
CA GLY A 330 33.36 33.67 35.37
C GLY A 330 34.55 32.84 35.83
N GLU A 331 35.01 33.09 37.05
CA GLU A 331 35.78 32.12 37.80
C GLU A 331 34.91 30.87 38.00
N ASP A 332 35.41 29.70 37.63
CA ASP A 332 35.19 28.50 38.42
C ASP A 332 36.30 27.49 38.10
N SER A 333 37.12 27.29 39.13
CA SER A 333 38.04 26.18 39.25
C SER A 333 37.24 24.89 39.45
N VAL A 334 37.82 23.75 39.08
CA VAL A 334 38.05 22.58 39.97
C VAL A 334 38.26 21.29 39.15
N SER A 335 39.46 20.74 39.36
CA SER A 335 39.82 19.31 39.45
C SER A 335 40.12 18.43 38.21
N SER A 336 41.43 18.07 38.19
CA SER A 336 41.95 16.71 38.42
C SER A 336 41.86 15.66 37.31
N GLY A 337 43.01 15.07 36.97
CA GLY A 337 43.00 13.71 36.43
C GLY A 337 44.23 13.27 35.62
N LEU A 338 45.35 13.04 36.31
CA LEU A 338 46.32 11.94 36.12
C LEU A 338 46.50 11.30 34.72
N ALA A 339 47.72 11.49 34.21
CA ALA A 339 48.63 10.47 33.68
C ALA A 339 48.03 9.15 33.13
N ARG A 340 48.22 8.92 31.83
CA ARG A 340 48.63 7.60 31.34
C ARG A 340 49.32 7.67 29.98
N GLU A 341 50.63 7.46 30.01
CA GLU A 341 51.41 7.04 28.85
C GLU A 341 50.89 5.70 28.32
N ARG A 342 50.61 5.63 27.02
CA ARG A 342 50.57 4.37 26.27
C ARG A 342 51.38 4.52 25.00
N LYS A 343 52.55 3.87 25.00
CA LYS A 343 53.27 3.46 23.81
C LYS A 343 52.35 2.56 22.99
N VAL A 344 52.04 2.97 21.76
CA VAL A 344 51.47 2.09 20.73
C VAL A 344 52.46 2.04 19.59
N THR A 345 52.88 0.81 19.32
CA THR A 345 53.77 0.36 18.27
C THR A 345 53.12 0.56 16.89
N TRP A 346 53.81 1.29 16.02
CA TRP A 346 53.49 1.35 14.60
C TRP A 346 53.77 0.00 13.95
N ARG A 347 52.72 -0.65 13.39
CA ARG A 347 52.88 -1.55 12.25
C ARG A 347 52.50 -0.75 11.02
N GLU A 348 53.43 -0.67 10.08
CA GLU A 348 53.18 -0.28 8.70
C GLU A 348 52.09 -1.21 8.13
N ILE A 349 50.97 -0.62 7.75
CA ILE A 349 50.02 -1.21 6.82
C ILE A 349 50.10 -0.30 5.59
N GLU A 350 50.69 -0.83 4.53
CA GLU A 350 50.66 -0.24 3.19
C GLU A 350 49.20 -0.04 2.79
N ASN A 351 48.77 1.22 2.76
CA ASN A 351 47.54 1.62 2.10
C ASN A 351 47.81 1.61 0.59
N VAL A 352 47.50 0.48 -0.04
CA VAL A 352 47.36 0.40 -1.49
C VAL A 352 46.14 1.22 -1.89
N ASP A 353 46.37 2.30 -2.64
CA ASP A 353 45.35 3.18 -3.19
C ASP A 353 44.58 2.44 -4.30
N ASP A 354 43.42 1.88 -3.96
CA ASP A 354 42.55 1.10 -4.85
C ASP A 354 41.80 1.97 -5.91
N ARG A 355 42.23 3.21 -6.10
CA ARG A 355 41.58 4.18 -7.01
C ARG A 355 41.97 4.04 -8.49
N GLU A 356 42.92 3.17 -8.83
CA GLU A 356 43.33 2.91 -10.22
C GLU A 356 42.93 1.50 -10.73
N ARG A 357 41.97 0.83 -10.08
CA ARG A 357 41.42 -0.42 -10.62
C ARG A 357 40.55 -0.13 -11.83
N SER A 358 41.12 -0.28 -13.01
CA SER A 358 40.41 -0.21 -14.29
C SER A 358 39.24 -1.19 -14.29
N LEU A 359 38.01 -0.67 -14.45
CA LEU A 359 36.81 -1.49 -14.59
C LEU A 359 36.92 -2.40 -15.83
N PRO A 360 36.46 -3.66 -15.78
CA PRO A 360 36.48 -4.54 -16.94
C PRO A 360 35.67 -3.92 -18.09
N ALA A 361 36.34 -3.69 -19.22
CA ALA A 361 35.78 -3.15 -20.46
C ALA A 361 34.93 -4.22 -21.18
N ASP A 362 33.89 -4.75 -20.53
CA ASP A 362 33.10 -5.83 -21.11
C ASP A 362 31.60 -5.70 -20.77
N ARG A 363 30.97 -4.66 -21.32
CA ARG A 363 29.50 -4.55 -21.44
C ARG A 363 29.04 -3.95 -22.79
N GLY A 364 29.85 -4.11 -23.83
CA GLY A 364 29.47 -3.79 -25.20
C GLY A 364 28.86 -5.00 -25.92
N ASN A 365 27.79 -5.59 -25.39
CA ASN A 365 26.93 -6.53 -26.14
C ASN A 365 25.60 -6.78 -25.39
N PRO A 366 24.45 -6.32 -25.90
CA PRO A 366 23.16 -6.73 -25.34
C PRO A 366 22.88 -8.20 -25.72
N PRO A 367 22.57 -9.10 -24.78
CA PRO A 367 22.16 -10.44 -25.14
C PRO A 367 20.79 -10.39 -25.85
N LYS A 368 20.75 -11.05 -27.00
CA LYS A 368 19.56 -11.32 -27.81
C LYS A 368 18.43 -11.85 -26.92
N LYS A 369 17.26 -11.22 -27.06
CA LYS A 369 15.98 -11.58 -26.44
C LYS A 369 15.73 -13.10 -26.49
N PRO A 370 15.39 -13.77 -25.38
CA PRO A 370 14.69 -15.05 -25.48
C PRO A 370 13.23 -14.79 -25.85
N LEU A 371 12.85 -15.25 -27.05
CA LEU A 371 11.49 -15.30 -27.56
C LEU A 371 10.72 -16.38 -26.78
N VAL A 372 10.17 -16.02 -25.62
CA VAL A 372 9.15 -16.84 -24.93
C VAL A 372 7.80 -16.19 -25.16
N ARG A 373 7.04 -16.75 -26.10
CA ARG A 373 5.62 -16.44 -26.29
C ARG A 373 4.85 -17.00 -25.11
N PHE A 374 4.35 -16.13 -24.25
CA PHE A 374 3.21 -16.46 -23.39
C PHE A 374 1.97 -16.52 -24.28
N PHE A 375 1.28 -17.67 -24.30
CA PHE A 375 -0.04 -17.80 -24.91
C PHE A 375 -1.05 -17.15 -23.96
N SER A 376 -1.46 -15.93 -24.30
CA SER A 376 -2.53 -15.19 -23.66
C SER A 376 -3.85 -15.48 -24.39
N ASP A 377 -4.41 -16.67 -24.22
CA ASP A 377 -5.76 -16.97 -24.70
C ASP A 377 -6.76 -16.76 -23.56
N TRP A 378 -7.03 -15.48 -23.26
CA TRP A 378 -8.31 -15.09 -22.66
C TRP A 378 -9.32 -15.00 -23.80
N GLY A 379 -9.89 -16.15 -24.16
CA GLY A 379 -11.01 -16.23 -25.08
C GLY A 379 -12.27 -15.64 -24.43
N LEU A 380 -12.57 -14.39 -24.75
CA LEU A 380 -13.93 -13.89 -24.82
C LEU A 380 -14.51 -14.36 -26.16
N GLU A 381 -15.36 -15.39 -26.15
CA GLU A 381 -16.27 -15.66 -27.26
C GLU A 381 -17.67 -15.14 -26.89
N PRO A 382 -18.31 -14.36 -27.77
CA PRO A 382 -19.75 -14.18 -27.74
C PRO A 382 -20.46 -15.18 -28.66
N ASP A 383 -21.65 -15.56 -28.20
CA ASP A 383 -22.89 -15.74 -28.95
C ASP A 383 -23.32 -17.12 -29.54
N VAL A 384 -24.58 -17.42 -29.16
CA VAL A 384 -25.68 -18.02 -29.94
C VAL A 384 -25.88 -19.55 -29.94
N GLU A 385 -26.93 -19.92 -29.20
CA GLU A 385 -28.04 -20.85 -29.49
C GLU A 385 -27.86 -22.35 -29.84
N GLN A 386 -28.73 -23.12 -29.14
CA GLN A 386 -29.42 -24.35 -29.57
C GLN A 386 -28.58 -25.61 -29.84
N SER A 387 -28.65 -26.58 -28.91
CA SER A 387 -29.64 -27.67 -29.01
C SER A 387 -29.30 -28.86 -28.10
N SER A 388 -30.38 -29.50 -27.69
CA SER A 388 -30.53 -30.69 -26.86
C SER A 388 -29.52 -31.85 -27.05
N LYS A 389 -29.05 -32.46 -25.95
CA LYS A 389 -29.36 -33.86 -25.52
C LYS A 389 -28.29 -34.48 -24.60
N LYS A 390 -28.82 -35.25 -23.64
CA LYS A 390 -28.26 -36.45 -22.97
C LYS A 390 -27.24 -36.25 -21.84
N ARG A 391 -27.82 -36.30 -20.63
CA ARG A 391 -27.30 -36.95 -19.40
C ARG A 391 -26.46 -38.21 -19.72
N LYS A 392 -25.26 -38.29 -19.16
CA LYS A 392 -24.62 -39.55 -18.77
C LYS A 392 -23.94 -39.40 -17.41
N HIS A 393 -24.28 -40.35 -16.55
CA HIS A 393 -23.87 -40.55 -15.17
C HIS A 393 -22.48 -41.20 -15.13
N THR A 394 -21.54 -40.64 -14.36
CA THR A 394 -20.29 -41.29 -13.88
C THR A 394 -19.77 -40.42 -12.74
N ARG A 395 -20.18 -40.65 -11.49
CA ARG A 395 -19.56 -41.52 -10.47
C ARG A 395 -18.05 -41.33 -10.28
N ASP A 396 -17.74 -40.70 -9.15
CA ASP A 396 -16.67 -40.93 -8.19
C ASP A 396 -15.22 -41.04 -8.67
N ASN A 397 -14.41 -40.03 -8.32
CA ASN A 397 -13.10 -40.21 -7.65
C ASN A 397 -12.56 -38.88 -7.11
N GLN A 398 -12.62 -38.72 -5.79
CA GLN A 398 -11.77 -37.76 -5.03
C GLN A 398 -10.31 -38.21 -5.06
N PRO A 399 -9.37 -37.26 -4.97
CA PRO A 399 -8.33 -37.40 -3.97
C PRO A 399 -8.25 -36.18 -3.05
N MET A 400 -8.50 -36.45 -1.77
CA MET A 400 -8.14 -35.63 -0.62
C MET A 400 -6.61 -35.43 -0.54
N GLY A 401 -6.15 -34.19 -0.41
CA GLY A 401 -4.72 -33.91 -0.30
C GLY A 401 -4.38 -32.49 0.18
N SER A 402 -5.08 -31.95 1.18
CA SER A 402 -4.72 -30.68 1.82
C SER A 402 -3.79 -30.90 3.01
N LYS A 403 -2.51 -30.60 2.84
CA LYS A 403 -1.51 -30.53 3.92
C LYS A 403 -1.71 -29.24 4.72
N LEU A 404 -2.34 -29.35 5.88
CA LEU A 404 -2.38 -28.28 6.88
C LEU A 404 -1.08 -28.30 7.71
N CYS A 405 -0.29 -27.23 7.62
CA CYS A 405 0.82 -26.97 8.53
C CYS A 405 0.28 -26.67 9.94
N LYS A 406 0.52 -27.58 10.88
CA LYS A 406 0.32 -27.37 12.32
C LYS A 406 1.40 -26.41 12.85
N VAL A 407 1.03 -25.16 13.11
CA VAL A 407 1.82 -24.25 13.95
C VAL A 407 1.52 -24.58 15.42
N LYS A 408 2.49 -25.15 16.13
CA LYS A 408 2.44 -25.37 17.59
C LYS A 408 2.77 -24.06 18.30
N LEU A 409 1.75 -23.39 18.86
CA LEU A 409 1.92 -22.36 19.88
C LEU A 409 1.98 -23.03 21.26
N LYS A 410 3.14 -22.93 21.92
CA LYS A 410 3.31 -23.26 23.35
C LYS A 410 2.77 -22.09 24.18
N THR A 411 1.64 -22.26 24.84
CA THR A 411 1.25 -21.42 25.98
C THR A 411 1.61 -22.16 27.27
N ARG A 412 2.40 -21.48 28.11
CA ARG A 412 2.79 -21.88 29.45
C ARG A 412 1.60 -21.63 30.37
N SER A 413 1.01 -22.69 30.91
CA SER A 413 -0.03 -22.65 31.94
C SER A 413 0.61 -23.07 33.26
N GLU A 414 0.58 -22.17 34.24
CA GLU A 414 0.81 -22.43 35.65
C GLU A 414 -0.52 -22.27 36.40
N ASN A 415 -0.68 -23.09 37.44
CA ASN A 415 -1.64 -23.01 38.55
C ASN A 415 -3.09 -23.50 38.32
N GLY A 416 -3.33 -24.78 38.64
CA GLY A 416 -3.57 -25.19 40.03
C GLY A 416 -4.94 -24.90 40.67
N SER A 417 -5.65 -26.00 40.97
CA SER A 417 -6.47 -26.25 42.18
C SER A 417 -7.99 -25.99 42.18
N SER A 418 -8.72 -27.08 41.90
CA SER A 418 -9.78 -27.74 42.71
C SER A 418 -10.83 -26.89 43.46
N ARG A 419 -12.13 -27.06 43.12
CA ARG A 419 -13.15 -27.79 43.94
C ARG A 419 -14.51 -27.88 43.22
N ARG A 420 -15.14 -29.06 43.29
CA ARG A 420 -16.57 -29.34 42.96
C ARG A 420 -17.48 -28.70 44.05
N GLN A 421 -18.72 -28.26 43.86
CA GLN A 421 -19.98 -28.96 43.48
C GLN A 421 -21.16 -27.91 43.52
N PRO A 422 -22.49 -28.23 43.40
CA PRO A 422 -23.42 -27.53 42.48
C PRO A 422 -24.65 -26.84 43.14
N LEU A 423 -25.47 -26.18 42.30
CA LEU A 423 -26.95 -26.04 42.32
C LEU A 423 -27.52 -24.60 42.21
N ASN A 424 -28.45 -24.50 41.25
CA ASN A 424 -29.72 -23.77 41.22
C ASN A 424 -29.80 -22.22 41.26
N ALA A 425 -30.46 -21.74 40.19
CA ALA A 425 -31.31 -20.56 40.01
C ALA A 425 -31.58 -19.62 41.20
N SER A 426 -31.41 -18.31 40.98
CA SER A 426 -32.50 -17.32 41.07
C SER A 426 -31.99 -15.91 40.77
N VAL A 427 -32.90 -15.13 40.18
CA VAL A 427 -32.85 -13.71 39.87
C VAL A 427 -32.65 -12.87 41.15
N HIS A 428 -31.68 -11.95 41.14
CA HIS A 428 -31.80 -10.52 41.48
C HIS A 428 -30.43 -9.89 41.76
N SER A 429 -30.13 -8.81 41.01
CA SER A 429 -29.62 -7.53 41.51
C SER A 429 -28.70 -7.56 42.74
N SER A 430 -27.40 -7.31 42.54
CA SER A 430 -26.70 -6.20 43.21
C SER A 430 -25.26 -6.07 42.74
N ASP A 431 -24.85 -4.80 42.70
CA ASP A 431 -23.51 -4.27 42.49
C ASP A 431 -22.37 -5.10 43.09
N LYS A 432 -21.30 -5.22 42.30
CA LYS A 432 -19.91 -4.97 42.75
C LYS A 432 -18.99 -4.94 41.54
N ARG A 433 -18.89 -3.73 40.97
CA ARG A 433 -17.84 -3.32 40.04
C ARG A 433 -16.54 -3.16 40.84
N SER A 434 -15.67 -4.17 40.81
CA SER A 434 -14.26 -4.00 41.13
C SER A 434 -13.57 -3.52 39.85
N GLU A 435 -13.58 -2.20 39.63
CA GLU A 435 -12.86 -1.56 38.52
C GLU A 435 -11.77 -0.64 39.07
N LEU A 436 -10.64 -0.75 38.38
CA LEU A 436 -9.37 -0.03 38.53
C LEU A 436 -9.56 1.50 38.62
N PRO A 437 -8.61 2.25 39.20
CA PRO A 437 -8.74 3.68 39.28
C PRO A 437 -8.63 4.28 37.88
N PHE A 438 -9.65 5.07 37.52
CA PHE A 438 -9.78 5.95 36.34
C PHE A 438 -10.44 5.39 35.07
N PRO A 439 -11.78 5.30 35.03
CA PRO A 439 -12.52 5.51 33.79
C PRO A 439 -12.86 7.01 33.66
N LEU A 440 -12.33 7.67 32.62
CA LEU A 440 -12.86 8.98 32.23
C LEU A 440 -14.30 8.78 31.73
N PRO A 441 -15.28 9.58 32.20
CA PRO A 441 -16.66 9.42 31.77
C PRO A 441 -16.78 9.73 30.28
N VAL A 442 -17.31 8.77 29.53
CA VAL A 442 -17.61 8.89 28.10
C VAL A 442 -19.13 9.03 27.95
N ASP A 443 -19.59 9.97 27.13
CA ASP A 443 -21.02 10.13 26.87
C ASP A 443 -21.57 9.06 25.90
N GLY A 444 -22.90 9.06 25.72
CA GLY A 444 -23.60 8.09 24.86
C GLY A 444 -23.19 8.11 23.39
N ASP A 445 -22.40 9.12 22.96
CA ASP A 445 -21.85 9.26 21.63
C ASP A 445 -20.36 8.87 21.55
N GLY A 446 -19.79 8.32 22.63
CA GLY A 446 -18.40 7.89 22.66
C GLY A 446 -17.39 9.02 22.89
N ARG A 447 -17.80 10.23 23.32
CA ARG A 447 -16.90 11.36 23.57
C ARG A 447 -16.52 11.44 25.05
N VAL A 448 -15.22 11.58 25.31
CA VAL A 448 -14.69 11.73 26.67
C VAL A 448 -15.08 13.11 27.22
N LYS A 449 -15.92 13.14 28.26
CA LYS A 449 -16.28 14.37 28.96
C LYS A 449 -15.20 14.71 29.99
N GLY A 450 -14.26 15.56 29.58
CA GLY A 450 -13.27 16.14 30.48
C GLY A 450 -12.53 17.27 29.79
N THR A 451 -12.52 18.45 30.39
CA THR A 451 -11.69 19.58 29.98
C THR A 451 -10.24 19.23 30.34
N VAL A 452 -9.45 18.84 29.33
CA VAL A 452 -8.00 18.71 29.49
C VAL A 452 -7.43 20.13 29.61
N VAL A 453 -7.14 20.57 30.84
CA VAL A 453 -6.36 21.78 31.06
C VAL A 453 -4.94 21.50 30.57
N LEU A 454 -4.66 21.90 29.33
CA LEU A 454 -3.30 21.92 28.80
C LEU A 454 -2.52 22.93 29.62
N GLY A 455 -1.70 22.42 30.55
CA GLY A 455 -0.75 23.21 31.32
C GLY A 455 0.08 24.08 30.37
N SER A 456 -0.09 25.39 30.52
CA SER A 456 0.67 26.42 29.81
C SER A 456 2.17 26.12 29.91
N ARG A 457 2.79 25.85 28.75
CA ARG A 457 4.25 25.78 28.63
C ARG A 457 4.83 27.11 29.10
N ARG A 458 5.44 27.12 30.28
CA ARG A 458 6.32 28.21 30.73
C ARG A 458 7.33 28.50 29.62
N LYS A 459 7.24 29.72 29.06
CA LYS A 459 8.33 30.31 28.28
C LYS A 459 9.56 30.38 29.19
N LEU A 460 10.58 29.58 28.89
CA LEU A 460 11.91 29.82 29.43
C LEU A 460 12.44 31.09 28.74
N ASN A 461 12.50 32.17 29.52
CA ASN A 461 13.16 33.40 29.12
C ASN A 461 14.65 33.11 28.93
N SER A 462 15.13 33.27 27.71
CA SER A 462 16.55 33.42 27.39
C SER A 462 16.98 34.84 27.78
N ARG A 463 17.49 34.99 29.00
CA ARG A 463 18.45 36.04 29.40
C ARG A 463 18.91 35.80 30.84
N ASN A 464 20.09 35.21 30.98
CA ASN A 464 21.21 35.73 31.77
C ASN A 464 22.46 34.88 31.51
#